data_AF-A0A9P8P1I0-F1
#
_entry.id   AF-A0A9P8P1I0-F1
#
_cell.length_a   1.000
_cell.length_b   1.000
_cell.length_c   1.000
_cell.angle_alpha   90.00
_cell.angle_beta   90.00
_cell.angle_gamma   90.00
#
_symmetry.space_group_name_H-M   'P 1'
#
loop_
_entity.id
_entity.type
_entity.pdbx_description
1 polymer ?
#
loop_
_entity_poly.entity_id
_entity_poly.type
_entity_poly.pdbx_seq_one_letter_code
_entity_poly.pdbx_strand_id
1 'polypeptide(L)'
;MTNTQEQAYLDLCERIIQEGEHRPDRTGTGTFSLFAPPQLRFSLSDGTFPLLTTKKVFFKGILHELLWFVAGETDAKKLTVKGVKIWEGNGSREYLDSLGLTHRREGDLGPVYGFQWRHFGADYIDCDTDYTGKGYDQLAKIINTLKTNPYDRRIILSAWNPPAFKDMALPPCHVFCQFYVNFPKDSKPKLSCIMYQRSCDMGLGVPFNIASYALLTYMIAHVVDMEPGEFIHTMGDSHVYCDHVDALKEQLQRVPRQFPKLKINRSVTSIDDFKFEDFEVVDYDPYGPIKMKMSVISGDTLWISIALDPLPLDRGGVARTSGDSFGSGSGEGAFCGRDTGATIGVLRSSTTADFSGSGVYTTTGVSGSTVSARIDRLLLLRFHLSELICSLFLISCNLAFFSSASWFSAIVASRANSWRIWLIWAIICWNFPIKSISRLVRLFPI
;
A
#
# COMPACT_ATOMS: atom_id res chain seq x y z
N MET A 1 -3.75 31.22 -3.30
CA MET A 1 -2.65 30.40 -2.75
C MET A 1 -2.79 29.00 -3.30
N THR A 2 -1.71 28.44 -3.84
CA THR A 2 -1.66 27.08 -4.40
C THR A 2 -1.73 26.07 -3.25
N ASN A 3 -2.43 24.95 -3.45
CA ASN A 3 -2.51 23.87 -2.46
C ASN A 3 -1.14 23.19 -2.32
N THR A 4 -0.43 23.49 -1.23
CA THR A 4 0.94 23.01 -0.99
C THR A 4 1.02 21.51 -0.73
N GLN A 5 -0.04 20.89 -0.22
CA GLN A 5 -0.09 19.45 0.05
C GLN A 5 -0.21 18.66 -1.25
N GLU A 6 -1.01 19.13 -2.21
CA GLU A 6 -1.04 18.55 -3.56
C GLU A 6 0.25 18.87 -4.33
N GLN A 7 0.83 20.07 -4.16
CA GLN A 7 2.11 20.41 -4.77
C GLN A 7 3.21 19.44 -4.34
N ALA A 8 3.26 19.02 -3.06
CA ALA A 8 4.24 18.04 -2.60
C ALA A 8 4.15 16.68 -3.34
N TYR A 9 2.94 16.25 -3.73
CA TYR A 9 2.78 15.06 -4.58
C TYR A 9 3.32 15.29 -5.99
N LEU A 10 3.06 16.46 -6.58
CA LEU A 10 3.56 16.83 -7.91
C LEU A 10 5.08 16.95 -7.93
N ASP A 11 5.66 17.65 -6.96
CA ASP A 11 7.10 17.80 -6.81
C ASP A 11 7.78 16.44 -6.69
N LEU A 12 7.17 15.49 -5.99
CA LEU A 12 7.68 14.13 -5.90
C LEU A 12 7.58 13.37 -7.24
N CYS A 13 6.49 13.54 -8.00
CA CYS A 13 6.37 12.96 -9.34
C CYS A 13 7.46 13.52 -10.28
N GLU A 14 7.65 14.84 -10.28
CA GLU A 14 8.70 15.50 -11.06
C GLU A 14 10.08 14.98 -10.69
N ARG A 15 10.38 14.92 -9.39
CA ARG A 15 11.66 14.42 -8.89
C ARG A 15 11.91 12.97 -9.27
N ILE A 16 10.90 12.09 -9.20
CA ILE A 16 11.04 10.70 -9.64
C ILE A 16 11.35 10.64 -11.15
N ILE A 17 10.70 11.47 -11.97
CA ILE A 17 10.94 11.51 -13.42
C ILE A 17 12.35 12.02 -13.75
N GLN A 18 12.86 12.99 -12.99
CA GLN A 18 14.15 13.63 -13.27
C GLN A 18 15.35 12.90 -12.66
N GLU A 19 15.19 12.37 -11.45
CA GLU A 19 16.29 11.83 -10.62
C GLU A 19 16.14 10.33 -10.36
N GLY A 20 15.00 9.73 -10.66
CA GLY A 20 14.72 8.33 -10.35
C GLY A 20 15.64 7.38 -11.11
N GLU A 21 16.04 6.29 -10.44
CA GLU A 21 16.75 5.21 -11.09
C GLU A 21 15.82 4.53 -12.09
N HIS A 22 16.27 4.35 -13.34
CA HIS A 22 15.56 3.53 -14.30
C HIS A 22 15.70 2.06 -13.93
N ARG A 23 14.60 1.39 -13.58
CA ARG A 23 14.56 -0.01 -13.14
C ARG A 23 13.67 -0.84 -14.07
N PRO A 24 14.11 -2.03 -14.50
CA PRO A 24 13.20 -2.99 -15.11
C PRO A 24 12.20 -3.46 -14.06
N ASP A 25 10.99 -3.77 -14.47
CA ASP A 25 9.93 -4.25 -13.58
C ASP A 25 9.29 -5.53 -14.12
N ARG A 26 8.53 -6.23 -13.27
CA ARG A 26 7.88 -7.52 -13.62
C ARG A 26 6.89 -7.42 -14.78
N THR A 27 6.39 -6.21 -15.11
CA THR A 27 5.43 -6.00 -16.20
C THR A 27 6.10 -5.80 -17.56
N GLY A 28 7.41 -5.52 -17.59
CA GLY A 28 8.16 -5.20 -18.81
C GLY A 28 8.04 -3.76 -19.29
N THR A 29 7.34 -2.90 -18.55
CA THR A 29 7.17 -1.47 -18.89
C THR A 29 8.40 -0.64 -18.52
N GLY A 30 9.06 -1.02 -17.43
CA GLY A 30 10.11 -0.22 -16.79
C GLY A 30 9.54 0.94 -15.98
N THR A 31 10.35 1.41 -15.03
CA THR A 31 9.98 2.50 -14.12
C THR A 31 11.16 3.42 -13.85
N PHE A 32 10.89 4.68 -13.56
CA PHE A 32 11.80 5.53 -12.78
C PHE A 32 11.39 5.44 -11.31
N SER A 33 12.35 5.19 -10.41
CA SER A 33 12.05 4.94 -8.99
C SER A 33 12.98 5.68 -8.04
N LEU A 34 12.41 6.15 -6.93
CA LEU A 34 13.13 6.58 -5.74
C LEU A 34 12.72 5.71 -4.55
N PHE A 35 13.70 5.24 -3.79
CA PHE A 35 13.44 4.48 -2.57
C PHE A 35 13.32 5.42 -1.36
N ALA A 36 12.23 5.26 -0.60
CA ALA A 36 11.95 6.00 0.62
C ALA A 36 12.02 7.53 0.48
N PRO A 37 11.24 8.13 -0.45
CA PRO A 37 11.17 9.59 -0.55
C PRO A 37 10.55 10.22 0.71
N PRO A 38 10.62 11.57 0.85
CA PRO A 38 9.94 12.27 1.93
C PRO A 38 8.45 11.90 2.03
N GLN A 39 7.93 11.86 3.25
CA GLN A 39 6.51 11.57 3.50
C GLN A 39 5.61 12.64 2.87
N LEU A 40 4.49 12.22 2.30
CA LEU A 40 3.39 13.13 1.97
C LEU A 40 2.49 13.28 3.20
N ARG A 41 2.01 14.50 3.45
CA ARG A 41 1.21 14.84 4.62
C ARG A 41 -0.01 15.64 4.21
N PHE A 42 -1.17 15.22 4.68
CA PHE A 42 -2.46 15.79 4.29
C PHE A 42 -3.28 16.11 5.54
N SER A 43 -3.63 17.38 5.69
CA SER A 43 -4.57 17.77 6.76
C SER A 43 -5.96 17.28 6.41
N LEU A 44 -6.61 16.63 7.37
CA LEU A 44 -8.02 16.25 7.28
C LEU A 44 -8.92 17.16 8.11
N SER A 45 -8.33 18.17 8.78
CA SER A 45 -9.08 19.10 9.62
C SER A 45 -10.07 19.93 8.79
N ASP A 46 -11.13 20.39 9.46
CA ASP A 46 -12.19 21.22 8.89
C ASP A 46 -12.87 20.58 7.67
N GLY A 47 -12.97 19.24 7.66
CA GLY A 47 -13.58 18.46 6.58
C GLY A 47 -12.76 18.40 5.29
N THR A 48 -11.50 18.84 5.31
CA THR A 48 -10.61 18.80 4.12
C THR A 48 -10.34 17.38 3.68
N PHE A 49 -10.59 17.08 2.40
CA PHE A 49 -10.41 15.74 1.86
C PHE A 49 -9.36 15.74 0.74
N PRO A 50 -8.21 15.06 0.91
CA PRO A 50 -7.10 15.11 -0.05
C PRO A 50 -7.40 14.28 -1.30
N LEU A 51 -8.30 14.80 -2.14
CA LEU A 51 -8.62 14.28 -3.45
C LEU A 51 -7.99 15.20 -4.49
N LEU A 52 -7.01 14.67 -5.24
CA LEU A 52 -6.22 15.48 -6.17
C LEU A 52 -7.11 16.27 -7.13
N THR A 53 -6.72 17.51 -7.37
CA THR A 53 -7.44 18.46 -8.22
C THR A 53 -6.80 18.62 -9.58
N THR A 54 -5.49 18.43 -9.70
CA THR A 54 -4.75 18.48 -10.98
C THR A 54 -5.14 17.38 -11.96
N LYS A 55 -5.90 16.37 -11.53
CA LYS A 55 -6.52 15.34 -12.38
C LYS A 55 -7.81 14.88 -11.72
N LYS A 56 -8.89 14.68 -12.49
CA LYS A 56 -10.12 14.04 -11.96
C LYS A 56 -9.82 12.62 -11.48
N VAL A 57 -10.08 12.35 -10.19
CA VAL A 57 -9.88 11.05 -9.53
C VAL A 57 -11.22 10.33 -9.37
N PHE A 58 -11.23 9.01 -9.54
CA PHE A 58 -12.44 8.18 -9.50
C PHE A 58 -12.92 7.90 -8.06
N PHE A 59 -13.55 8.88 -7.42
CA PHE A 59 -14.02 8.74 -6.03
C PHE A 59 -14.97 7.55 -5.82
N LYS A 60 -15.85 7.26 -6.80
CA LYS A 60 -16.76 6.11 -6.72
C LYS A 60 -16.02 4.78 -6.54
N GLY A 61 -14.93 4.60 -7.27
CA GLY A 61 -14.08 3.41 -7.15
C GLY A 61 -13.44 3.31 -5.77
N ILE A 62 -12.86 4.41 -5.29
CA ILE A 62 -12.20 4.50 -3.97
C ILE A 62 -13.16 4.11 -2.85
N LEU A 63 -14.36 4.70 -2.83
CA LEU A 63 -15.33 4.47 -1.77
C LEU A 63 -15.87 3.03 -1.78
N HIS A 64 -16.23 2.49 -2.95
CA HIS A 64 -16.72 1.11 -3.03
C HIS A 64 -15.63 0.08 -2.68
N GLU A 65 -14.39 0.31 -3.10
CA GLU A 65 -13.26 -0.54 -2.74
C GLU A 65 -13.01 -0.52 -1.22
N LEU A 66 -13.04 0.66 -0.60
CA LEU A 66 -12.84 0.77 0.83
C LEU A 66 -13.95 0.07 1.63
N LEU A 67 -15.22 0.26 1.24
CA LEU A 67 -16.34 -0.46 1.85
C LEU A 67 -16.22 -1.98 1.67
N TRP A 68 -15.69 -2.43 0.53
CA TRP A 68 -15.39 -3.84 0.26
C TRP A 68 -14.27 -4.36 1.16
N PHE A 69 -13.19 -3.60 1.38
CA PHE A 69 -12.14 -3.97 2.36
C PHE A 69 -12.70 -4.02 3.79
N VAL A 70 -13.47 -3.01 4.20
CA VAL A 70 -14.11 -2.97 5.52
C VAL A 70 -14.97 -4.20 5.73
N ALA A 71 -15.78 -4.59 4.75
CA ALA A 71 -16.64 -5.77 4.81
C ALA A 71 -15.89 -7.13 4.82
N GLY A 72 -14.56 -7.14 4.70
CA GLY A 72 -13.78 -8.38 4.65
C GLY A 72 -13.86 -9.13 3.32
N GLU A 73 -14.40 -8.49 2.29
CA GLU A 73 -14.70 -9.11 1.01
C GLU A 73 -13.44 -9.43 0.19
N THR A 74 -13.54 -10.47 -0.65
CA THR A 74 -12.44 -10.92 -1.52
C THR A 74 -12.87 -11.27 -2.95
N ASP A 75 -14.17 -11.16 -3.27
CA ASP A 75 -14.70 -11.33 -4.62
C ASP A 75 -14.71 -10.00 -5.40
N ALA A 76 -13.85 -9.89 -6.41
CA ALA A 76 -13.79 -8.73 -7.31
C ALA A 76 -15.10 -8.50 -8.08
N LYS A 77 -15.92 -9.55 -8.33
CA LYS A 77 -17.19 -9.41 -9.07
C LYS A 77 -18.21 -8.55 -8.32
N LYS A 78 -18.14 -8.50 -6.97
CA LYS A 78 -18.97 -7.60 -6.16
C LYS A 78 -18.66 -6.11 -6.43
N LEU A 79 -17.43 -5.78 -6.81
CA LEU A 79 -17.06 -4.43 -7.27
C LEU A 79 -17.51 -4.19 -8.71
N THR A 80 -17.35 -5.18 -9.60
CA THR A 80 -17.76 -5.09 -11.00
C THR A 80 -19.25 -4.78 -11.15
N VAL A 81 -20.11 -5.43 -10.35
CA VAL A 81 -21.56 -5.15 -10.33
C VAL A 81 -21.88 -3.68 -9.98
N LYS A 82 -21.01 -3.01 -9.23
CA LYS A 82 -21.14 -1.58 -8.88
C LYS A 82 -20.48 -0.65 -9.91
N GLY A 83 -19.98 -1.20 -11.02
CA GLY A 83 -19.26 -0.47 -12.06
C GLY A 83 -17.81 -0.15 -11.70
N VAL A 84 -17.21 -0.87 -10.74
CA VAL A 84 -15.83 -0.65 -10.30
C VAL A 84 -14.96 -1.80 -10.79
N LYS A 85 -13.99 -1.50 -11.66
CA LYS A 85 -13.22 -2.48 -12.43
C LYS A 85 -11.73 -2.56 -12.07
N ILE A 86 -11.31 -1.89 -11.00
CA ILE A 86 -9.90 -1.75 -10.63
C ILE A 86 -9.21 -3.10 -10.31
N TRP A 87 -9.98 -4.12 -9.92
CA TRP A 87 -9.51 -5.48 -9.64
C TRP A 87 -9.78 -6.49 -10.78
N GLU A 88 -10.42 -6.07 -11.88
CA GLU A 88 -10.84 -6.98 -12.97
C GLU A 88 -9.64 -7.68 -13.61
N GLY A 89 -8.54 -6.96 -13.84
CA GLY A 89 -7.31 -7.54 -14.38
C GLY A 89 -6.62 -8.54 -13.44
N ASN A 90 -6.61 -8.28 -12.13
CA ASN A 90 -6.01 -9.20 -11.14
C ASN A 90 -6.92 -10.38 -10.78
N GLY A 91 -8.22 -10.29 -11.06
CA GLY A 91 -9.18 -11.36 -10.84
C GLY A 91 -9.51 -12.18 -12.10
N SER A 92 -8.90 -11.87 -13.25
CA SER A 92 -9.15 -12.57 -14.51
C SER A 92 -8.69 -14.03 -14.45
N ARG A 93 -9.33 -14.89 -15.24
CA ARG A 93 -8.96 -16.31 -15.31
C ARG A 93 -7.50 -16.49 -15.72
N GLU A 94 -7.09 -15.75 -16.74
CA GLU A 94 -5.75 -15.78 -17.31
C GLU A 94 -4.69 -15.39 -16.27
N TYR A 95 -4.94 -14.33 -15.51
CA TYR A 95 -4.01 -13.87 -14.49
C TYR A 95 -3.92 -14.85 -13.31
N LEU A 96 -5.05 -15.35 -12.81
CA LEU A 96 -5.05 -16.36 -11.74
C LEU A 96 -4.35 -17.65 -12.18
N ASP A 97 -4.54 -18.10 -13.42
CA ASP A 97 -3.84 -19.27 -13.97
C ASP A 97 -2.34 -19.04 -14.09
N SER A 98 -1.91 -17.84 -14.46
CA SER A 98 -0.48 -17.48 -14.49
C SER A 98 0.21 -17.56 -13.12
N LEU A 99 -0.57 -17.45 -12.03
CA LEU A 99 -0.11 -17.62 -10.65
C LEU A 99 -0.22 -19.06 -10.14
N GLY A 100 -0.73 -19.99 -10.95
CA GLY A 100 -1.01 -21.37 -10.53
C GLY A 100 -2.28 -21.53 -9.68
N LEU A 101 -3.13 -20.51 -9.61
CA LEU A 101 -4.38 -20.50 -8.84
C LEU A 101 -5.58 -21.03 -9.67
N THR A 102 -5.36 -22.13 -10.39
CA THR A 102 -6.33 -22.73 -11.33
C THR A 102 -7.61 -23.26 -10.65
N HIS A 103 -7.53 -23.55 -9.36
CA HIS A 103 -8.65 -24.05 -8.54
C HIS A 103 -9.60 -22.94 -8.07
N ARG A 104 -9.18 -21.67 -8.13
CA ARG A 104 -10.00 -20.52 -7.68
C ARG A 104 -11.06 -20.16 -8.70
N ARG A 105 -12.20 -19.65 -8.28
CA ARG A 105 -13.20 -19.03 -9.17
C ARG A 105 -12.65 -17.73 -9.74
N GLU A 106 -12.96 -17.40 -10.99
CA GLU A 106 -12.66 -16.06 -11.54
C GLU A 106 -13.32 -14.97 -10.67
N GLY A 107 -12.53 -13.96 -10.31
CA GLY A 107 -12.89 -12.91 -9.35
C GLY A 107 -12.48 -13.18 -7.90
N ASP A 108 -12.13 -14.42 -7.54
CA ASP A 108 -11.59 -14.77 -6.22
C ASP A 108 -10.14 -14.29 -6.11
N LEU A 109 -9.92 -13.21 -5.37
CA LEU A 109 -8.58 -12.61 -5.22
C LEU A 109 -7.74 -13.29 -4.13
N GLY A 110 -8.31 -14.26 -3.41
CA GLY A 110 -7.70 -14.86 -2.22
C GLY A 110 -7.72 -13.95 -1.00
N PRO A 111 -6.92 -14.26 0.04
CA PRO A 111 -6.94 -13.55 1.32
C PRO A 111 -6.22 -12.20 1.25
N VAL A 112 -6.70 -11.27 0.42
CA VAL A 112 -6.16 -9.91 0.23
C VAL A 112 -6.57 -8.97 1.38
N TYR A 113 -6.55 -7.65 1.17
CA TYR A 113 -6.65 -6.63 2.22
C TYR A 113 -7.82 -6.82 3.20
N GLY A 114 -9.06 -6.87 2.72
CA GLY A 114 -10.23 -6.97 3.59
C GLY A 114 -10.20 -8.23 4.46
N PHE A 115 -9.84 -9.36 3.87
CA PHE A 115 -9.65 -10.61 4.61
C PHE A 115 -8.61 -10.46 5.71
N GLN A 116 -7.45 -9.85 5.42
CA GLN A 116 -6.45 -9.61 6.47
C GLN A 116 -6.98 -8.65 7.55
N TRP A 117 -7.84 -7.69 7.22
CA TRP A 117 -8.38 -6.75 8.20
C TRP A 117 -9.38 -7.40 9.16
N ARG A 118 -10.21 -8.33 8.68
CA ARG A 118 -11.30 -8.94 9.45
C ARG A 118 -11.01 -10.35 9.94
N HIS A 119 -10.11 -11.08 9.28
CA HIS A 119 -9.86 -12.51 9.46
C HIS A 119 -8.36 -12.85 9.46
N PHE A 120 -7.51 -11.97 10.01
CA PHE A 120 -6.06 -12.16 9.99
C PHE A 120 -5.66 -13.53 10.56
N GLY A 121 -4.89 -14.31 9.80
CA GLY A 121 -4.41 -15.62 10.21
C GLY A 121 -5.41 -16.77 10.12
N ALA A 122 -6.63 -16.54 9.60
CA ALA A 122 -7.54 -17.63 9.24
C ALA A 122 -7.06 -18.38 7.98
N ASP A 123 -7.34 -19.68 7.92
CA ASP A 123 -7.15 -20.46 6.69
C ASP A 123 -8.19 -20.04 5.64
N TYR A 124 -7.73 -19.62 4.48
CA TYR A 124 -8.59 -19.21 3.37
C TYR A 124 -9.05 -20.43 2.57
N ILE A 125 -10.36 -20.52 2.30
CA ILE A 125 -11.00 -21.54 1.47
C ILE A 125 -11.31 -20.93 0.09
N ASP A 126 -12.33 -20.07 0.01
CA ASP A 126 -12.74 -19.33 -1.18
C ASP A 126 -13.41 -17.99 -0.79
N CYS A 127 -13.77 -17.19 -1.79
CA CYS A 127 -14.43 -15.89 -1.60
C CYS A 127 -15.94 -15.97 -1.27
N ASP A 128 -16.53 -17.16 -1.27
CA ASP A 128 -17.95 -17.40 -1.01
C ASP A 128 -18.19 -17.97 0.42
N THR A 129 -17.12 -18.41 1.09
CA THR A 129 -17.12 -18.94 2.45
C THR A 129 -17.42 -17.86 3.50
N ASP A 130 -18.22 -18.21 4.51
CA ASP A 130 -18.43 -17.38 5.69
C ASP A 130 -17.27 -17.53 6.69
N TYR A 131 -16.50 -16.46 6.87
CA TYR A 131 -15.38 -16.39 7.81
C TYR A 131 -15.76 -15.73 9.14
N THR A 132 -17.05 -15.54 9.44
CA THR A 132 -17.49 -14.95 10.70
C THR A 132 -16.89 -15.69 11.91
N GLY A 133 -16.22 -14.94 12.78
CA GLY A 133 -15.55 -15.48 13.96
C GLY A 133 -14.26 -16.27 13.67
N LYS A 134 -13.74 -16.26 12.43
CA LYS A 134 -12.46 -16.86 12.06
C LYS A 134 -11.36 -15.80 12.03
N GLY A 135 -10.15 -16.21 12.42
CA GLY A 135 -8.97 -15.36 12.45
C GLY A 135 -9.08 -14.26 13.51
N TYR A 136 -8.32 -13.19 13.30
CA TYR A 136 -8.29 -12.04 14.19
C TYR A 136 -8.83 -10.78 13.50
N ASP A 137 -9.95 -10.25 14.00
CA ASP A 137 -10.55 -9.00 13.50
C ASP A 137 -9.78 -7.79 14.03
N GLN A 138 -8.80 -7.36 13.24
CA GLN A 138 -7.95 -6.20 13.54
C GLN A 138 -8.76 -4.91 13.57
N LEU A 139 -9.70 -4.75 12.63
CA LEU A 139 -10.49 -3.52 12.51
C LEU A 139 -11.40 -3.32 13.73
N ALA A 140 -12.11 -4.36 14.14
CA ALA A 140 -12.92 -4.34 15.35
C ALA A 140 -12.06 -4.08 16.60
N LYS A 141 -10.89 -4.70 16.70
CA LYS A 141 -9.94 -4.44 17.80
C LYS A 141 -9.52 -2.99 17.86
N ILE A 142 -9.17 -2.39 16.71
CA ILE A 142 -8.72 -1.00 16.61
C ILE A 142 -9.82 -0.05 17.08
N ILE A 143 -11.04 -0.21 16.56
CA ILE A 143 -12.19 0.62 16.93
C ILE A 143 -12.45 0.52 18.43
N ASN A 144 -12.45 -0.69 18.99
CA ASN A 144 -12.61 -0.87 20.44
C ASN A 144 -11.47 -0.20 21.23
N THR A 145 -10.23 -0.32 20.76
CA THR A 145 -9.05 0.28 21.42
C THR A 145 -9.11 1.80 21.38
N LEU A 146 -9.53 2.41 20.28
CA LEU A 146 -9.74 3.85 20.18
C LEU A 146 -10.81 4.36 21.15
N LYS A 147 -11.87 3.58 21.37
CA LYS A 147 -12.94 3.93 22.33
C LYS A 147 -12.51 3.78 23.79
N THR A 148 -11.64 2.82 24.10
CA THR A 148 -11.37 2.39 25.50
C THR A 148 -9.97 2.73 26.00
N ASN A 149 -8.98 2.84 25.11
CA ASN A 149 -7.60 3.17 25.42
C ASN A 149 -6.96 4.01 24.27
N PRO A 150 -7.44 5.23 24.01
CA PRO A 150 -7.01 6.03 22.85
C PRO A 150 -5.54 6.48 22.89
N TYR A 151 -4.87 6.41 24.05
CA TYR A 151 -3.42 6.69 24.17
C TYR A 151 -2.54 5.49 23.81
N ASP A 152 -3.14 4.34 23.46
CA ASP A 152 -2.40 3.15 23.07
C ASP A 152 -1.52 3.44 21.85
N ARG A 153 -0.29 2.93 21.87
CA ARG A 153 0.70 3.14 20.80
C ARG A 153 0.78 1.96 19.84
N ARG A 154 -0.16 1.01 19.94
CA ARG A 154 -0.20 -0.27 19.21
C ARG A 154 -1.47 -0.39 18.35
N ILE A 155 -2.12 0.74 18.04
CA ILE A 155 -3.32 0.78 17.21
C ILE A 155 -2.92 0.65 15.74
N ILE A 156 -2.64 -0.59 15.32
CA ILE A 156 -2.07 -0.94 14.01
C ILE A 156 -2.99 -1.89 13.26
N LEU A 157 -3.20 -1.62 11.98
CA LEU A 157 -3.87 -2.50 11.01
C LEU A 157 -2.84 -2.99 10.00
N SER A 158 -2.65 -4.30 9.86
CA SER A 158 -1.69 -4.89 8.92
C SER A 158 -2.35 -5.78 7.88
N ALA A 159 -1.97 -5.65 6.62
CA ALA A 159 -2.30 -6.61 5.57
C ALA A 159 -1.16 -7.60 5.31
N TRP A 160 0.03 -7.40 5.90
CA TRP A 160 1.22 -8.16 5.57
C TRP A 160 1.29 -9.51 6.31
N ASN A 161 0.87 -10.57 5.62
CA ASN A 161 0.81 -11.94 6.14
C ASN A 161 1.61 -12.92 5.26
N PRO A 162 2.93 -13.11 5.52
CA PRO A 162 3.80 -13.91 4.66
C PRO A 162 3.33 -15.34 4.38
N PRO A 163 2.81 -16.11 5.37
CA PRO A 163 2.22 -17.43 5.11
C PRO A 163 1.11 -17.46 4.04
N ALA A 164 0.37 -16.37 3.88
CA ALA A 164 -0.77 -16.28 2.96
C ALA A 164 -0.42 -15.77 1.55
N PHE A 165 0.82 -15.35 1.28
CA PHE A 165 1.17 -14.70 0.00
C PHE A 165 0.97 -15.57 -1.23
N LYS A 166 1.20 -16.88 -1.11
CA LYS A 166 0.98 -17.84 -2.20
C LYS A 166 -0.49 -17.93 -2.63
N ASP A 167 -1.40 -17.51 -1.76
CA ASP A 167 -2.84 -17.62 -1.95
C ASP A 167 -3.45 -16.30 -2.46
N MET A 168 -2.69 -15.20 -2.48
CA MET A 168 -3.15 -13.88 -2.90
C MET A 168 -2.90 -13.62 -4.39
N ALA A 169 -3.90 -13.09 -5.09
CA ALA A 169 -3.72 -12.63 -6.48
C ALA A 169 -2.67 -11.50 -6.60
N LEU A 170 -2.57 -10.66 -5.56
CA LEU A 170 -1.54 -9.64 -5.48
C LEU A 170 -1.15 -9.40 -4.01
N PRO A 171 0.14 -9.50 -3.64
CA PRO A 171 0.57 -9.16 -2.30
C PRO A 171 0.29 -7.68 -1.96
N PRO A 172 -0.08 -7.34 -0.72
CA PRO A 172 -0.50 -5.99 -0.34
C PRO A 172 0.52 -4.90 -0.68
N CYS A 173 0.09 -3.83 -1.35
CA CYS A 173 0.92 -2.65 -1.60
C CYS A 173 0.97 -1.74 -0.36
N HIS A 174 -0.19 -1.39 0.19
CA HIS A 174 -0.33 -0.70 1.47
C HIS A 174 -0.26 -1.74 2.60
N VAL A 175 0.90 -1.79 3.25
CA VAL A 175 1.34 -2.91 4.10
C VAL A 175 0.67 -2.85 5.47
N PHE A 176 0.75 -1.69 6.11
CA PHE A 176 0.10 -1.44 7.39
C PHE A 176 -0.20 0.05 7.57
N CYS A 177 -1.11 0.37 8.47
CA CYS A 177 -1.30 1.71 8.99
C CYS A 177 -1.37 1.72 10.51
N GLN A 178 -0.98 2.84 11.11
CA GLN A 178 -1.07 3.10 12.53
C GLN A 178 -1.94 4.33 12.77
N PHE A 179 -2.78 4.25 13.80
CA PHE A 179 -3.62 5.35 14.25
C PHE A 179 -3.04 6.02 15.49
N TYR A 180 -3.25 7.33 15.59
CA TYR A 180 -2.80 8.15 16.71
C TYR A 180 -3.88 9.15 17.10
N VAL A 181 -4.11 9.33 18.40
CA VAL A 181 -5.11 10.27 18.91
C VAL A 181 -4.43 11.47 19.55
N ASN A 182 -4.71 12.66 19.02
CA ASN A 182 -4.34 13.94 19.62
C ASN A 182 -5.50 14.43 20.51
N PHE A 183 -5.17 15.05 21.64
CA PHE A 183 -6.14 15.65 22.57
C PHE A 183 -5.90 17.16 22.73
N PRO A 184 -6.40 17.98 21.79
CA PRO A 184 -6.34 19.43 21.95
C PRO A 184 -7.17 19.86 23.16
N LYS A 185 -6.77 20.97 23.81
CA LYS A 185 -7.34 21.39 25.10
C LYS A 185 -8.82 21.79 25.01
N ASP A 186 -9.25 22.31 23.86
CA ASP A 186 -10.55 22.97 23.68
C ASP A 186 -11.32 22.46 22.43
N SER A 187 -11.07 21.21 22.00
CA SER A 187 -11.80 20.59 20.88
C SER A 187 -11.99 19.09 21.08
N LYS A 188 -12.76 18.45 20.20
CA LYS A 188 -12.84 16.98 20.16
C LYS A 188 -11.44 16.37 19.93
N PRO A 189 -11.18 15.14 20.43
CA PRO A 189 -9.96 14.42 20.09
C PRO A 189 -9.85 14.24 18.57
N LYS A 190 -8.63 14.28 18.06
CA LYS A 190 -8.34 14.15 16.62
C LYS A 190 -7.66 12.84 16.30
N LEU A 191 -8.19 12.08 15.36
CA LEU A 191 -7.63 10.82 14.87
C LEU A 191 -6.77 11.05 13.64
N SER A 192 -5.48 10.74 13.74
CA SER A 192 -4.54 10.76 12.63
C SER A 192 -4.16 9.35 12.22
N CYS A 193 -3.76 9.18 10.96
CA CYS A 193 -3.37 7.90 10.37
C CYS A 193 -2.03 8.06 9.64
N ILE A 194 -1.08 7.18 9.95
CA ILE A 194 0.12 6.98 9.14
C ILE A 194 0.02 5.64 8.42
N MET A 195 0.31 5.61 7.13
CA MET A 195 0.30 4.39 6.32
C MET A 195 1.68 4.17 5.69
N TYR A 196 2.17 2.93 5.73
CA TYR A 196 3.36 2.50 5.01
C TYR A 196 2.99 1.69 3.77
N GLN A 197 3.39 2.18 2.61
CA GLN A 197 3.20 1.53 1.32
C GLN A 197 4.55 1.05 0.77
N ARG A 198 4.70 -0.24 0.50
CA ARG A 198 5.99 -0.80 0.03
C ARG A 198 6.31 -0.45 -1.43
N SER A 199 5.28 -0.21 -2.24
CA SER A 199 5.36 -0.07 -3.70
C SER A 199 4.26 0.89 -4.15
N CYS A 200 4.67 2.01 -4.74
CA CYS A 200 3.84 3.20 -4.90
C CYS A 200 3.89 3.66 -6.36
N ASP A 201 2.93 3.21 -7.15
CA ASP A 201 2.67 3.75 -8.48
C ASP A 201 2.15 5.18 -8.32
N MET A 202 2.99 6.15 -8.66
CA MET A 202 2.69 7.56 -8.49
C MET A 202 1.61 8.05 -9.46
N GLY A 203 1.46 7.43 -10.63
CA GLY A 203 0.51 7.85 -11.67
C GLY A 203 -0.93 7.44 -11.38
N LEU A 204 -1.13 6.17 -10.99
CA LEU A 204 -2.46 5.60 -10.74
C LEU A 204 -2.72 5.30 -9.26
N GLY A 205 -1.84 4.52 -8.62
CA GLY A 205 -2.08 3.98 -7.27
C GLY A 205 -2.12 5.03 -6.17
N VAL A 206 -1.08 5.87 -6.07
CA VAL A 206 -0.92 6.83 -4.96
C VAL A 206 -2.10 7.81 -4.83
N PRO A 207 -2.64 8.40 -5.92
CA PRO A 207 -3.86 9.21 -5.84
C PRO A 207 -5.06 8.48 -5.21
N PHE A 208 -5.25 7.20 -5.54
CA PHE A 208 -6.28 6.35 -4.93
C PHE A 208 -5.97 6.08 -3.45
N ASN A 209 -4.72 5.75 -3.13
CA ASN A 209 -4.31 5.39 -1.78
C ASN A 209 -4.40 6.57 -0.80
N ILE A 210 -4.10 7.80 -1.25
CA ILE A 210 -4.26 9.02 -0.45
C ILE A 210 -5.71 9.21 -0.04
N ALA A 211 -6.63 9.20 -1.02
CA ALA A 211 -8.05 9.40 -0.76
C ALA A 211 -8.66 8.24 0.04
N SER A 212 -8.25 6.99 -0.22
CA SER A 212 -8.75 5.79 0.46
C SER A 212 -8.40 5.78 1.95
N TYR A 213 -7.15 6.03 2.32
CA TYR A 213 -6.75 6.03 3.74
C TYR A 213 -7.16 7.31 4.47
N ALA A 214 -7.29 8.45 3.78
CA ALA A 214 -7.98 9.60 4.33
C ALA A 214 -9.44 9.25 4.67
N LEU A 215 -10.17 8.65 3.74
CA LEU A 215 -11.56 8.23 3.93
C LEU A 215 -11.73 7.22 5.05
N LEU A 216 -10.83 6.22 5.16
CA LEU A 216 -10.81 5.28 6.28
C LEU A 216 -10.65 6.00 7.62
N THR A 217 -9.80 7.03 7.67
CA THR A 217 -9.58 7.85 8.87
C THR A 217 -10.85 8.62 9.23
N TYR A 218 -11.55 9.20 8.24
CA TYR A 218 -12.87 9.83 8.45
C TYR A 218 -13.90 8.84 9.00
N MET A 219 -14.01 7.64 8.40
CA MET A 219 -14.96 6.61 8.82
C MET A 219 -14.72 6.14 10.26
N ILE A 220 -13.45 5.86 10.61
CA ILE A 220 -13.10 5.42 11.96
C ILE A 220 -13.35 6.56 12.95
N ALA A 221 -12.88 7.78 12.66
CA ALA A 221 -13.08 8.95 13.52
C ALA A 221 -14.58 9.15 13.82
N HIS A 222 -15.43 9.05 12.80
CA HIS A 222 -16.88 9.14 12.93
C HIS A 222 -17.45 8.13 13.96
N VAL A 223 -17.11 6.85 13.83
CA VAL A 223 -17.70 5.79 14.69
C VAL A 223 -17.09 5.72 16.09
N VAL A 224 -15.99 6.46 16.34
CA VAL A 224 -15.37 6.61 17.67
C VAL A 224 -15.57 8.00 18.29
N ASP A 225 -16.43 8.84 17.71
CA ASP A 225 -16.72 10.22 18.14
C ASP A 225 -15.47 11.11 18.25
N MET A 226 -14.63 11.08 17.21
CA MET A 226 -13.44 11.91 17.06
C MET A 226 -13.52 12.74 15.77
N GLU A 227 -12.70 13.78 15.69
CA GLU A 227 -12.49 14.52 14.46
C GLU A 227 -11.32 13.92 13.64
N PRO A 228 -11.35 13.97 12.30
CA PRO A 228 -10.21 13.58 11.50
C PRO A 228 -9.07 14.61 11.63
N GLY A 229 -7.85 14.10 11.88
CA GLY A 229 -6.65 14.90 12.12
C GLY A 229 -5.81 15.06 10.86
N GLU A 230 -4.84 14.16 10.67
CA GLU A 230 -3.89 14.17 9.57
C GLU A 230 -3.75 12.76 8.97
N PHE A 231 -3.58 12.68 7.64
CA PHE A 231 -3.12 11.49 6.96
C PHE A 231 -1.67 11.66 6.51
N ILE A 232 -0.81 10.71 6.89
CA ILE A 232 0.62 10.69 6.58
C ILE A 232 0.93 9.45 5.74
N HIS A 233 1.45 9.66 4.54
CA HIS A 233 1.80 8.58 3.62
C HIS A 233 3.33 8.38 3.60
N THR A 234 3.78 7.24 4.14
CA THR A 234 5.16 6.78 4.08
C THR A 234 5.30 5.78 2.95
N MET A 235 6.23 6.01 2.04
CA MET A 235 6.38 5.23 0.82
C MET A 235 7.73 4.54 0.76
N GLY A 236 7.76 3.31 0.25
CA GLY A 236 8.96 2.52 -0.03
C GLY A 236 9.47 2.78 -1.43
N ASP A 237 9.35 1.80 -2.33
CA ASP A 237 9.64 1.98 -3.75
C ASP A 237 8.57 2.89 -4.38
N SER A 238 8.92 4.15 -4.64
CA SER A 238 8.02 5.15 -5.24
C SER A 238 8.43 5.37 -6.68
N HIS A 239 7.53 5.05 -7.60
CA HIS A 239 7.90 4.94 -9.00
C HIS A 239 6.86 5.53 -9.95
N VAL A 240 7.37 5.96 -11.10
CA VAL A 240 6.61 6.35 -12.27
C VAL A 240 6.89 5.33 -13.36
N TYR A 241 5.85 4.69 -13.88
CA TYR A 241 5.97 3.84 -15.06
C TYR A 241 6.42 4.67 -16.27
N CYS A 242 7.30 4.10 -17.09
CA CYS A 242 7.85 4.81 -18.25
C CYS A 242 6.77 5.30 -19.20
N ASP A 243 5.66 4.56 -19.36
CA ASP A 243 4.51 4.92 -20.19
C ASP A 243 3.56 5.95 -19.55
N HIS A 244 3.80 6.35 -18.29
CA HIS A 244 3.04 7.40 -17.60
C HIS A 244 3.77 8.76 -17.60
N VAL A 245 5.02 8.81 -18.04
CA VAL A 245 5.85 10.03 -17.94
C VAL A 245 5.20 11.22 -18.66
N ASP A 246 4.71 11.03 -19.88
CA ASP A 246 4.10 12.13 -20.66
C ASP A 246 2.77 12.60 -20.04
N ALA A 247 1.97 11.66 -19.54
CA ALA A 247 0.74 11.96 -18.82
C ALA A 247 0.99 12.74 -17.52
N LEU A 248 2.03 12.38 -16.77
CA LEU A 248 2.43 13.10 -15.56
C LEU A 248 3.04 14.46 -15.89
N LYS A 249 3.83 14.60 -16.96
CA LYS A 249 4.32 15.90 -17.43
C LYS A 249 3.17 16.85 -17.76
N GLU A 250 2.08 16.35 -18.36
CA GLU A 250 0.86 17.13 -18.55
C GLU A 250 0.24 17.55 -17.20
N GLN A 251 0.15 16.63 -16.25
CA GLN A 251 -0.37 16.91 -14.91
C GLN A 251 0.45 17.99 -14.18
N LEU A 252 1.77 17.94 -14.30
CA LEU A 252 2.71 18.88 -13.67
C LEU A 252 2.55 20.33 -14.15
N GLN A 253 1.95 20.55 -15.32
CA GLN A 253 1.66 21.91 -15.82
C GLN A 253 0.40 22.53 -15.19
N ARG A 254 -0.38 21.76 -14.43
CA ARG A 254 -1.66 22.21 -13.85
C ARG A 254 -1.44 22.73 -12.44
N VAL A 255 -1.92 23.94 -12.16
CA VAL A 255 -1.81 24.56 -10.84
C VAL A 255 -2.81 23.89 -9.87
N PRO A 256 -2.38 23.30 -8.74
CA PRO A 256 -3.27 22.73 -7.75
C PRO A 256 -4.35 23.70 -7.25
N ARG A 257 -5.60 23.23 -7.24
CA ARG A 257 -6.75 23.92 -6.63
C ARG A 257 -6.89 23.48 -5.16
N GLN A 258 -7.76 24.16 -4.43
CA GLN A 258 -8.06 23.77 -3.06
C GLN A 258 -8.70 22.38 -3.04
N PHE A 259 -8.33 21.56 -2.06
CA PHE A 259 -8.97 20.27 -1.87
C PHE A 259 -10.46 20.44 -1.57
N PRO A 260 -11.30 19.48 -2.02
CA PRO A 260 -12.70 19.47 -1.67
C PRO A 260 -12.92 19.19 -0.18
N LYS A 261 -14.19 19.26 0.23
CA LYS A 261 -14.63 18.82 1.56
C LYS A 261 -15.31 17.45 1.47
N LEU A 262 -15.08 16.60 2.47
CA LEU A 262 -15.84 15.36 2.64
C LEU A 262 -16.86 15.54 3.75
N LYS A 263 -18.11 15.22 3.44
CA LYS A 263 -19.22 15.22 4.37
C LYS A 263 -19.79 13.80 4.50
N ILE A 264 -19.99 13.36 5.73
CA ILE A 264 -20.72 12.14 6.06
C ILE A 264 -22.14 12.56 6.45
N ASN A 265 -23.12 12.24 5.60
CA ASN A 265 -24.49 12.71 5.70
C ASN A 265 -25.32 11.94 6.75
N ARG A 266 -24.97 10.67 7.01
CA ARG A 266 -25.68 9.83 7.98
C ARG A 266 -24.81 9.52 9.18
N SER A 267 -25.37 9.71 10.37
CA SER A 267 -24.73 9.26 11.61
C SER A 267 -24.91 7.75 11.77
N VAL A 268 -23.80 7.01 11.75
CA VAL A 268 -23.75 5.56 12.01
C VAL A 268 -22.93 5.24 13.25
N THR A 269 -23.20 4.10 13.87
CA THR A 269 -22.52 3.65 15.10
C THR A 269 -21.52 2.52 14.87
N SER A 270 -21.69 1.74 13.80
CA SER A 270 -20.73 0.73 13.34
C SER A 270 -20.05 1.16 12.04
N ILE A 271 -18.80 0.75 11.87
CA ILE A 271 -18.09 0.94 10.59
C ILE A 271 -18.70 0.12 9.46
N ASP A 272 -19.37 -0.98 9.80
CA ASP A 272 -20.04 -1.88 8.86
C ASP A 272 -21.38 -1.31 8.35
N ASP A 273 -21.91 -0.28 9.02
CA ASP A 273 -23.20 0.31 8.65
C ASP A 273 -23.08 1.28 7.47
N PHE A 274 -21.88 1.74 7.12
CA PHE A 274 -21.66 2.74 6.07
C PHE A 274 -22.09 2.25 4.68
N LYS A 275 -22.72 3.15 3.93
CA LYS A 275 -23.17 2.96 2.56
C LYS A 275 -22.58 4.04 1.66
N PHE A 276 -22.60 3.78 0.35
CA PHE A 276 -22.05 4.72 -0.63
C PHE A 276 -22.72 6.10 -0.54
N GLU A 277 -24.04 6.12 -0.35
CA GLU A 277 -24.87 7.32 -0.34
C GLU A 277 -24.66 8.19 0.91
N ASP A 278 -23.95 7.68 1.92
CA ASP A 278 -23.64 8.43 3.12
C ASP A 278 -22.53 9.47 2.90
N PHE A 279 -21.80 9.40 1.79
CA PHE A 279 -20.63 10.23 1.54
C PHE A 279 -20.89 11.24 0.42
N GLU A 280 -20.57 12.48 0.70
CA GLU A 280 -20.68 13.59 -0.25
C GLU A 280 -19.35 14.34 -0.32
N VAL A 281 -18.83 14.49 -1.54
CA VAL A 281 -17.65 15.32 -1.80
C VAL A 281 -18.14 16.68 -2.31
N VAL A 282 -17.94 17.71 -1.50
CA VAL A 282 -18.39 19.07 -1.73
C VAL A 282 -17.24 19.91 -2.29
N ASP A 283 -17.55 20.80 -3.24
CA ASP A 283 -16.60 21.70 -3.88
C ASP A 283 -15.43 21.01 -4.61
N TYR A 284 -15.67 19.82 -5.17
CA TYR A 284 -14.68 19.15 -6.01
C TYR A 284 -14.67 19.70 -7.44
N ASP A 285 -13.78 20.67 -7.68
CA ASP A 285 -13.51 21.27 -8.99
C ASP A 285 -12.12 20.86 -9.51
N PRO A 286 -11.93 19.62 -10.01
CA PRO A 286 -10.66 19.20 -10.59
C PRO A 286 -10.52 19.65 -12.05
N TYR A 287 -9.29 19.60 -12.56
CA TYR A 287 -9.03 19.57 -14.00
C TYR A 287 -9.58 18.27 -14.62
N GLY A 288 -9.67 18.26 -15.96
CA GLY A 288 -10.10 17.10 -16.72
C GLY A 288 -9.28 15.83 -16.45
N PRO A 289 -9.82 14.64 -16.79
CA PRO A 289 -9.11 13.38 -16.61
C PRO A 289 -7.82 13.33 -17.44
N ILE A 290 -6.82 12.60 -16.94
CA ILE A 290 -5.61 12.22 -17.67
C ILE A 290 -5.60 10.71 -17.75
N LYS A 291 -5.51 10.17 -18.97
CA LYS A 291 -5.55 8.73 -19.21
C LYS A 291 -4.15 8.13 -18.97
N MET A 292 -4.08 7.10 -18.15
CA MET A 292 -2.89 6.28 -17.91
C MET A 292 -3.30 4.82 -17.90
N LYS A 293 -2.45 3.95 -18.46
CA LYS A 293 -2.71 2.52 -18.58
C LYS A 293 -2.19 1.79 -17.35
N MET A 294 -2.93 0.85 -16.78
CA MET A 294 -2.39 0.02 -15.69
C MET A 294 -1.42 -1.02 -16.25
N SER A 295 -0.25 -1.14 -15.62
CA SER A 295 0.77 -2.12 -16.01
C SER A 295 0.44 -3.49 -15.42
N VAL A 296 0.19 -4.48 -16.27
CA VAL A 296 -0.07 -5.89 -15.93
C VAL A 296 0.96 -6.79 -16.63
N ILE A 297 1.22 -7.99 -16.09
CA ILE A 297 2.10 -8.97 -16.74
C ILE A 297 1.44 -9.37 -18.07
N SER A 298 2.19 -9.26 -19.17
CA SER A 298 1.66 -9.28 -20.54
C SER A 298 0.79 -10.50 -20.87
N GLY A 299 -0.41 -10.22 -21.38
CA GLY A 299 -1.31 -11.12 -22.09
C GLY A 299 -2.46 -10.32 -22.70
N ASP A 300 -3.07 -9.44 -21.89
CA ASP A 300 -4.13 -8.54 -22.34
C ASP A 300 -3.96 -7.12 -21.79
N THR A 301 -4.10 -6.15 -22.69
CA THR A 301 -4.01 -4.72 -22.38
C THR A 301 -5.34 -4.25 -21.79
N LEU A 302 -5.39 -4.03 -20.46
CA LEU A 302 -6.55 -3.38 -19.84
C LEU A 302 -6.39 -1.85 -19.92
N TRP A 303 -7.20 -1.19 -20.74
CA TRP A 303 -7.36 0.27 -20.69
C TRP A 303 -8.27 0.62 -19.53
N ILE A 304 -7.71 1.09 -18.42
CA ILE A 304 -8.53 1.77 -17.41
C ILE A 304 -8.85 3.16 -17.94
N SER A 305 -9.95 3.27 -18.68
CA SER A 305 -10.69 4.52 -18.70
C SER A 305 -11.38 4.61 -17.34
N ILE A 306 -10.87 5.46 -16.45
CA ILE A 306 -11.63 5.89 -15.27
C ILE A 306 -12.98 6.37 -15.80
N ALA A 307 -14.03 5.60 -15.52
CA ALA A 307 -15.34 5.77 -16.13
C ALA A 307 -15.84 7.20 -15.89
N LEU A 308 -16.22 7.86 -16.99
CA LEU A 308 -16.88 9.15 -16.97
C LEU A 308 -18.23 8.97 -16.27
N ASP A 309 -18.54 9.82 -15.29
CA ASP A 309 -19.92 9.95 -14.81
C ASP A 309 -20.79 10.38 -16.00
N PRO A 310 -21.86 9.64 -16.36
CA PRO A 310 -22.88 10.22 -17.20
C PRO A 310 -23.60 11.29 -16.38
N LEU A 311 -23.46 12.56 -16.81
CA LEU A 311 -24.27 13.66 -16.29
C LEU A 311 -25.76 13.31 -16.46
N PRO A 312 -26.63 13.54 -15.47
CA PRO A 312 -28.07 13.51 -15.69
C PRO A 312 -28.43 14.73 -16.55
N LEU A 313 -28.86 14.47 -17.79
CA LEU A 313 -29.56 15.47 -18.58
C LEU A 313 -30.95 15.68 -17.97
N ASP A 314 -31.03 16.69 -17.11
CA ASP A 314 -32.29 17.29 -16.71
C ASP A 314 -32.82 18.13 -17.88
N ARG A 315 -33.93 17.69 -18.50
CA ARG A 315 -34.87 18.57 -19.21
C ARG A 315 -36.29 18.00 -19.11
N GLY A 316 -36.98 18.42 -18.07
CA GLY A 316 -38.44 18.51 -18.10
C GLY A 316 -38.93 19.60 -19.07
N GLY A 317 -39.94 19.23 -19.87
CA GLY A 317 -41.05 20.09 -20.32
C GLY A 317 -40.78 21.24 -21.29
N VAL A 318 -41.40 21.20 -22.47
CA VAL A 318 -42.58 22.02 -22.83
C VAL A 318 -43.15 21.50 -24.17
N ALA A 319 -44.45 21.19 -24.17
CA ALA A 319 -45.24 20.94 -25.36
C ALA A 319 -45.50 22.24 -26.13
N ARG A 320 -45.31 22.24 -27.46
CA ARG A 320 -46.10 23.06 -28.39
C ARG A 320 -46.31 22.31 -29.72
N THR A 321 -47.57 22.37 -30.13
CA THR A 321 -48.21 21.84 -31.34
C THR A 321 -47.94 22.71 -32.59
N SER A 322 -48.39 22.18 -33.74
CA SER A 322 -48.46 22.75 -35.10
C SER A 322 -47.14 22.71 -35.87
N GLY A 323 -47.08 22.28 -37.13
CA GLY A 323 -48.10 21.88 -38.10
C GLY A 323 -47.42 21.96 -39.48
N ASP A 324 -47.80 21.04 -40.38
CA ASP A 324 -47.69 21.16 -41.85
C ASP A 324 -46.27 21.25 -42.46
N SER A 325 -45.94 20.75 -43.65
CA SER A 325 -46.55 19.87 -44.66
C SER A 325 -45.54 19.80 -45.83
N PHE A 326 -45.72 18.82 -46.73
CA PHE A 326 -45.07 18.65 -48.05
C PHE A 326 -43.56 18.32 -48.07
N GLY A 327 -43.07 17.39 -48.90
CA GLY A 327 -43.67 16.61 -49.97
C GLY A 327 -42.55 15.90 -50.74
N SER A 328 -42.91 14.80 -51.44
CA SER A 328 -42.37 14.28 -52.70
C SER A 328 -40.85 14.30 -52.95
N GLY A 329 -40.19 13.23 -53.39
CA GLY A 329 -40.67 12.00 -54.02
C GLY A 329 -39.47 11.25 -54.63
N SER A 330 -39.75 10.03 -55.14
CA SER A 330 -39.16 9.31 -56.29
C SER A 330 -37.65 9.49 -56.58
N GLY A 331 -36.84 8.45 -56.80
CA GLY A 331 -37.10 7.07 -57.20
C GLY A 331 -35.88 6.58 -58.00
N GLU A 332 -35.73 5.25 -58.08
CA GLU A 332 -34.94 4.49 -59.09
C GLU A 332 -33.41 4.76 -59.13
N GLY A 333 -32.52 3.81 -59.45
CA GLY A 333 -32.63 2.49 -60.02
C GLY A 333 -31.23 1.87 -60.09
N ALA A 334 -31.21 0.57 -60.37
CA ALA A 334 -30.10 -0.38 -60.28
C ALA A 334 -28.98 -0.22 -61.34
N PHE A 335 -27.84 -0.89 -61.09
CA PHE A 335 -27.02 -1.75 -61.99
C PHE A 335 -25.68 -2.06 -61.25
N CYS A 336 -25.31 -3.28 -60.84
CA CYS A 336 -25.01 -4.58 -61.49
C CYS A 336 -23.59 -4.71 -62.11
N GLY A 337 -22.83 -5.72 -61.67
CA GLY A 337 -21.61 -6.29 -62.28
C GLY A 337 -20.52 -6.64 -61.24
N ARG A 338 -20.41 -7.90 -60.75
CA ARG A 338 -19.55 -9.03 -61.21
C ARG A 338 -18.04 -8.72 -61.17
N ASP A 339 -17.10 -9.60 -60.84
CA ASP A 339 -16.97 -10.96 -60.24
C ASP A 339 -15.44 -11.20 -60.09
N THR A 340 -15.05 -12.31 -59.45
CA THR A 340 -13.68 -12.91 -59.33
C THR A 340 -12.81 -12.36 -58.19
N GLY A 341 -12.12 -13.12 -57.34
CA GLY A 341 -11.88 -14.57 -57.24
C GLY A 341 -10.40 -14.84 -56.91
N ALA A 342 -10.11 -15.31 -55.68
CA ALA A 342 -8.85 -15.92 -55.16
C ALA A 342 -7.57 -15.04 -55.14
N THR A 343 -6.78 -14.96 -54.06
CA THR A 343 -5.99 -16.06 -53.47
C THR A 343 -5.45 -15.65 -52.09
N ILE A 344 -5.56 -16.52 -51.09
CA ILE A 344 -4.97 -16.38 -49.75
C ILE A 344 -3.55 -16.96 -49.78
N GLY A 345 -2.54 -16.13 -49.55
CA GLY A 345 -1.15 -16.53 -49.35
C GLY A 345 -0.78 -16.47 -47.87
N VAL A 346 -0.61 -17.64 -47.26
CA VAL A 346 -0.05 -17.83 -45.91
C VAL A 346 1.48 -17.76 -46.01
N LEU A 347 2.10 -16.80 -45.32
CA LEU A 347 3.56 -16.76 -45.13
C LEU A 347 3.88 -17.19 -43.69
N ARG A 348 4.37 -18.43 -43.56
CA ARG A 348 5.17 -18.91 -42.42
C ARG A 348 6.63 -18.63 -42.73
N SER A 349 7.35 -17.99 -41.82
CA SER A 349 8.82 -17.95 -41.84
C SER A 349 9.37 -18.84 -40.73
N SER A 350 9.97 -19.95 -41.13
CA SER A 350 10.82 -20.83 -40.33
C SER A 350 12.28 -20.42 -40.52
N THR A 351 13.03 -20.28 -39.43
CA THR A 351 14.50 -20.29 -39.45
C THR A 351 15.00 -21.22 -38.35
N THR A 352 15.41 -22.41 -38.78
CA THR A 352 16.29 -23.34 -38.07
C THR A 352 17.74 -23.02 -38.43
N ALA A 353 18.63 -23.00 -37.44
CA ALA A 353 20.08 -23.12 -37.68
C ALA A 353 20.71 -23.86 -36.49
N ASP A 354 20.94 -25.15 -36.70
CA ASP A 354 21.92 -25.95 -35.94
C ASP A 354 23.31 -25.69 -36.52
N PHE A 355 24.31 -25.53 -35.66
CA PHE A 355 25.71 -25.83 -36.00
C PHE A 355 26.45 -26.37 -34.78
N SER A 356 26.78 -27.67 -34.87
CA SER A 356 27.79 -28.37 -34.08
C SER A 356 29.20 -27.95 -34.50
N GLY A 357 30.11 -27.77 -33.55
CA GLY A 357 31.51 -27.49 -33.83
C GLY A 357 32.41 -27.69 -32.61
N SER A 358 32.90 -28.91 -32.45
CA SER A 358 33.97 -29.33 -31.54
C SER A 358 35.31 -28.67 -31.86
N GLY A 359 36.05 -28.23 -30.84
CA GLY A 359 37.44 -27.77 -30.96
C GLY A 359 38.17 -27.85 -29.62
N VAL A 360 38.98 -28.90 -29.46
CA VAL A 360 39.91 -29.16 -28.35
C VAL A 360 41.30 -28.65 -28.77
N TYR A 361 42.02 -27.93 -27.90
CA TYR A 361 43.50 -27.94 -27.80
C TYR A 361 43.98 -27.53 -26.38
N THR A 362 44.40 -28.54 -25.62
CA THR A 362 45.60 -28.69 -24.75
C THR A 362 46.38 -27.44 -24.27
N THR A 363 46.39 -27.13 -22.97
CA THR A 363 47.37 -27.48 -21.90
C THR A 363 48.77 -26.84 -21.96
N THR A 364 49.07 -26.04 -20.93
CA THR A 364 50.34 -26.08 -20.19
C THR A 364 50.04 -25.99 -18.70
N GLY A 365 50.51 -26.97 -17.92
CA GLY A 365 50.39 -26.99 -16.46
C GLY A 365 51.71 -26.68 -15.79
N VAL A 366 51.65 -26.13 -14.58
CA VAL A 366 52.65 -26.36 -13.51
C VAL A 366 51.91 -26.40 -12.18
N SER A 367 52.08 -27.51 -11.47
CA SER A 367 51.63 -27.82 -10.11
C SER A 367 52.47 -27.10 -9.05
N GLY A 368 51.84 -26.71 -7.93
CA GLY A 368 52.55 -26.21 -6.74
C GLY A 368 51.64 -25.94 -5.55
N SER A 369 51.16 -26.99 -4.90
CA SER A 369 50.40 -27.00 -3.66
C SER A 369 51.28 -26.73 -2.43
N THR A 370 50.91 -25.77 -1.56
CA THR A 370 50.89 -25.86 -0.06
C THR A 370 50.69 -24.48 0.58
N VAL A 371 49.50 -23.88 0.50
CA VAL A 371 49.09 -22.75 1.39
C VAL A 371 47.61 -22.82 1.77
N SER A 372 46.73 -23.38 0.92
CA SER A 372 45.27 -23.32 1.15
C SER A 372 44.77 -24.16 2.33
N ALA A 373 45.32 -25.36 2.57
CA ALA A 373 44.77 -26.29 3.57
C ALA A 373 45.01 -25.88 5.05
N ARG A 374 45.89 -24.91 5.31
CA ARG A 374 46.15 -24.39 6.68
C ARG A 374 45.22 -23.24 7.06
N ILE A 375 44.66 -22.53 6.08
CA ILE A 375 43.77 -21.38 6.30
C ILE A 375 42.35 -21.86 6.64
N ASP A 376 41.91 -22.96 6.05
CA ASP A 376 40.57 -23.51 6.29
C ASP A 376 40.39 -24.09 7.71
N ARG A 377 41.43 -24.70 8.30
CA ARG A 377 41.37 -25.18 9.70
C ARG A 377 41.37 -24.05 10.74
N LEU A 378 41.97 -22.91 10.44
CA LEU A 378 41.99 -21.75 11.34
C LEU A 378 40.68 -20.95 11.31
N LEU A 379 39.98 -20.93 10.17
CA LEU A 379 38.66 -20.31 10.04
C LEU A 379 37.55 -21.16 10.69
N LEU A 380 37.61 -22.48 10.56
CA LEU A 380 36.70 -23.40 11.25
C LEU A 380 36.87 -23.38 12.78
N LEU A 381 38.11 -23.27 13.29
CA LEU A 381 38.34 -23.11 14.72
C LEU A 381 37.82 -21.76 15.26
N ARG A 382 37.90 -20.68 14.47
CA ARG A 382 37.35 -19.37 14.85
C ARG A 382 35.82 -19.38 14.91
N PHE A 383 35.16 -20.08 14.00
CA PHE A 383 33.70 -20.21 14.00
C PHE A 383 33.17 -21.02 15.19
N HIS A 384 33.83 -22.13 15.55
CA HIS A 384 33.42 -22.91 16.72
C HIS A 384 33.74 -22.21 18.05
N LEU A 385 34.80 -21.41 18.14
CA LEU A 385 35.05 -20.61 19.34
C LEU A 385 33.99 -19.51 19.53
N SER A 386 33.52 -18.86 18.46
CA SER A 386 32.48 -17.82 18.57
C SER A 386 31.12 -18.37 19.01
N GLU A 387 30.74 -19.57 18.58
CA GLU A 387 29.50 -20.21 19.04
C GLU A 387 29.60 -20.69 20.49
N LEU A 388 30.78 -21.18 20.92
CA LEU A 388 31.02 -21.57 22.32
C LEU A 388 30.96 -20.34 23.25
N ILE A 389 31.52 -19.20 22.82
CA ILE A 389 31.50 -17.95 23.58
C ILE A 389 30.07 -17.39 23.66
N CYS A 390 29.29 -17.42 22.56
CA CYS A 390 27.88 -16.99 22.59
C CYS A 390 27.02 -17.89 23.47
N SER A 391 27.26 -19.21 23.45
CA SER A 391 26.54 -20.17 24.28
C SER A 391 26.87 -19.99 25.76
N LEU A 392 28.15 -19.75 26.11
CA LEU A 392 28.57 -19.44 27.47
C LEU A 392 28.03 -18.08 27.97
N PHE A 393 27.86 -17.11 27.07
CA PHE A 393 27.24 -15.82 27.38
C PHE A 393 25.73 -15.95 27.62
N LEU A 394 25.04 -16.80 26.85
CA LEU A 394 23.61 -17.08 27.05
C LEU A 394 23.34 -17.91 28.31
N ILE A 395 24.26 -18.82 28.67
CA ILE A 395 24.18 -19.60 29.92
C ILE A 395 24.46 -18.69 31.13
N SER A 396 25.41 -17.77 31.05
CA SER A 396 25.69 -16.81 32.14
C SER A 396 24.56 -15.79 32.31
N CYS A 397 23.94 -15.32 31.22
CA CYS A 397 22.74 -14.48 31.28
C CYS A 397 21.53 -15.22 31.87
N ASN A 398 21.33 -16.52 31.58
CA ASN A 398 20.26 -17.31 32.18
C ASN A 398 20.51 -17.62 33.67
N LEU A 399 21.75 -17.88 34.08
CA LEU A 399 22.09 -18.07 35.50
C LEU A 399 21.95 -16.77 36.33
N ALA A 400 22.15 -15.60 35.71
CA ALA A 400 21.85 -14.31 36.31
C ALA A 400 20.33 -14.04 36.44
N PHE A 401 19.52 -14.57 35.52
CA PHE A 401 18.07 -14.45 35.54
C PHE A 401 17.41 -15.40 36.58
N PHE A 402 17.95 -16.61 36.77
CA PHE A 402 17.43 -17.57 37.75
C PHE A 402 17.84 -17.29 39.20
N SER A 403 18.88 -16.48 39.45
CA SER A 403 19.29 -16.07 40.81
C SER A 403 18.63 -14.78 41.31
N SER A 404 17.91 -14.06 40.45
CA SER A 404 17.26 -12.78 40.80
C SER A 404 15.77 -12.91 41.19
N ALA A 405 15.15 -14.08 40.99
CA ALA A 405 13.74 -14.32 41.36
C ALA A 405 13.52 -14.64 42.86
N SER A 406 14.58 -14.95 43.63
CA SER A 406 14.49 -15.29 45.06
C SER A 406 15.02 -14.20 46.00
N TRP A 407 15.49 -13.05 45.47
CA TRP A 407 16.03 -11.94 46.27
C TRP A 407 15.09 -10.73 46.38
N PHE A 408 14.04 -10.66 45.56
CA PHE A 408 13.12 -9.51 45.53
C PHE A 408 12.24 -9.39 46.79
N SER A 409 12.12 -10.46 47.58
CA SER A 409 11.35 -10.47 48.83
C SER A 409 12.13 -9.94 50.05
N ALA A 410 13.44 -9.70 49.93
CA ALA A 410 14.29 -9.30 51.06
C ALA A 410 14.77 -7.82 51.02
N ILE A 411 14.67 -7.13 49.88
CA ILE A 411 15.21 -5.76 49.72
C ILE A 411 14.19 -4.65 50.05
N VAL A 412 12.90 -4.98 50.24
CA VAL A 412 11.88 -4.00 50.66
C VAL A 412 12.00 -3.63 52.16
N ALA A 413 12.86 -4.31 52.93
CA ALA A 413 12.89 -4.17 54.40
C ALA A 413 14.06 -3.37 55.01
N SER A 414 14.92 -2.68 54.23
CA SER A 414 16.09 -1.98 54.82
C SER A 414 16.37 -0.63 54.15
N ARG A 415 15.96 0.45 54.81
CA ARG A 415 16.39 1.83 54.50
C ARG A 415 17.81 2.04 55.04
N ALA A 416 18.83 1.78 54.22
CA ALA A 416 20.13 2.47 54.23
C ALA A 416 21.01 1.92 53.09
N ASN A 417 21.74 2.80 52.39
CA ASN A 417 22.80 2.51 51.38
C ASN A 417 22.41 2.16 49.93
N SER A 418 21.29 2.65 49.40
CA SER A 418 20.95 2.49 47.97
C SER A 418 21.89 3.19 46.98
N TRP A 419 22.54 4.30 47.35
CA TRP A 419 23.34 5.12 46.40
C TRP A 419 24.67 4.49 45.97
N ARG A 420 25.32 3.69 46.82
CA ARG A 420 26.59 3.01 46.48
C ARG A 420 26.41 1.93 45.41
N ILE A 421 25.24 1.28 45.42
CA ILE A 421 24.88 0.25 44.44
C ILE A 421 24.62 0.89 43.07
N TRP A 422 23.99 2.06 43.03
CA TRP A 422 23.80 2.83 41.79
C TRP A 422 25.11 3.34 41.20
N LEU A 423 26.07 3.75 42.03
CA LEU A 423 27.39 4.21 41.57
C LEU A 423 28.22 3.07 40.94
N ILE A 424 28.17 1.88 41.54
CA ILE A 424 28.85 0.68 41.01
C ILE A 424 28.20 0.26 39.68
N TRP A 425 26.87 0.32 39.58
CA TRP A 425 26.15 0.04 38.33
C TRP A 425 26.49 1.04 37.21
N ALA A 426 26.62 2.33 37.51
CA ALA A 426 26.99 3.35 36.53
C ALA A 426 28.43 3.18 35.98
N ILE A 427 29.37 2.71 36.82
CA ILE A 427 30.75 2.44 36.42
C ILE A 427 30.82 1.22 35.50
N ILE A 428 30.06 0.17 35.80
CA ILE A 428 30.07 -1.09 35.04
C ILE A 428 29.36 -0.94 33.69
N CYS A 429 28.25 -0.20 33.62
CA CYS A 429 27.43 -0.14 32.41
C CYS A 429 27.90 0.89 31.37
N TRP A 430 28.72 1.89 31.73
CA TRP A 430 28.96 3.04 30.83
C TRP A 430 30.42 3.40 30.53
N ASN A 431 31.39 2.59 30.96
CA ASN A 431 32.81 2.69 30.56
C ASN A 431 33.40 4.13 30.64
N PHE A 432 33.12 4.85 31.74
CA PHE A 432 33.67 6.19 31.97
C PHE A 432 35.14 6.13 32.45
N PRO A 433 36.05 6.96 31.93
CA PRO A 433 37.41 7.04 32.44
C PRO A 433 37.45 7.64 33.86
N ILE A 434 38.11 6.92 34.78
CA ILE A 434 38.17 7.16 36.24
C ILE A 434 38.66 8.58 36.65
N LYS A 435 39.26 9.36 35.74
CA LYS A 435 39.79 10.70 36.05
C LYS A 435 38.73 11.79 36.28
N SER A 436 37.46 11.56 35.98
CA SER A 436 36.40 12.57 36.17
C SER A 436 35.62 12.45 37.49
N ILE A 437 35.87 11.41 38.30
CA ILE A 437 35.09 11.15 39.52
C ILE A 437 35.52 12.04 40.70
N SER A 438 36.75 12.56 40.70
CA SER A 438 37.26 13.41 41.80
C SER A 438 36.61 14.80 41.90
N ARG A 439 35.88 15.26 40.87
CA ARG A 439 35.12 16.53 40.91
C ARG A 439 33.70 16.40 41.45
N LEU A 440 33.09 15.21 41.41
CA LEU A 440 31.69 15.00 41.81
C LEU A 440 31.49 14.83 43.33
N VAL A 441 32.53 14.46 44.07
CA VAL A 441 32.44 14.19 45.52
C VAL A 441 32.47 15.47 46.37
N ARG A 442 32.61 16.67 45.78
CA ARG A 442 32.61 17.95 46.52
C ARG A 442 31.24 18.63 46.66
N LEU A 443 30.16 18.07 46.11
CA LEU A 443 28.85 18.75 46.04
C LEU A 443 27.84 18.36 47.12
N PHE A 444 28.17 17.45 48.04
CA PHE A 444 27.27 17.09 49.14
C PHE A 444 28.06 16.89 50.45
N PRO A 445 28.04 17.85 51.40
CA PRO A 445 28.41 17.54 52.77
C PRO A 445 27.29 16.69 53.41
N ILE A 446 27.74 15.82 54.32
CA ILE A 446 27.04 14.68 54.96
C ILE A 446 25.74 15.10 55.64
#